data_AF-A0A7Y3FCY4-F1
#
_entry.id   AF-A0A7Y3FCY4-F1
#
_cell.length_a   1.000
_cell.length_b   1.000
_cell.length_c   1.000
_cell.angle_alpha   90.00
_cell.angle_beta   90.00
_cell.angle_gamma   90.00
#
_symmetry.space_group_name_H-M   'P 1'
#
loop_
_entity.id
_entity.type
_entity.pdbx_description
1 polymer ?
#
loop_
_entity_poly.entity_id
_entity_poly.type
_entity_poly.pdbx_seq_one_letter_code
_entity_poly.pdbx_strand_id
1 'polypeptide(L)'
;MTSDFRFYRALFVKRLPLMATIFVLCSAIGIGLALMLPSKYIADATLLVESPQIPDELAASTVRTSPTERLQIIEQRLMTRANLIDIANEFEVFSGRGRMTPDEVVEEMRDLTEIRRTASRGGATFMTISFRATSPN
;
A
#
# COMPACT_ATOMS: atom_id res chain seq x y z
N MET A 1 48.52 31.80 6.44
CA MET A 1 47.06 31.74 6.67
C MET A 1 46.62 30.29 6.47
N THR A 2 47.10 29.35 7.30
CA THR A 2 46.99 27.90 7.03
C THR A 2 47.02 27.02 8.28
N SER A 3 46.84 27.59 9.48
CA SER A 3 46.96 26.84 10.74
C SER A 3 45.65 26.68 11.52
N ASP A 4 44.50 27.02 10.93
CA ASP A 4 43.22 26.87 11.62
C ASP A 4 42.71 25.43 11.63
N PHE A 5 43.07 24.63 10.63
CA PHE A 5 42.56 23.25 10.50
C PHE A 5 43.01 22.34 11.64
N ARG A 6 44.25 22.50 12.12
CA ARG A 6 44.81 21.68 13.22
C ARG A 6 44.24 22.09 14.58
N PHE A 7 43.92 23.37 14.75
CA PHE A 7 43.29 23.90 15.96
C PHE A 7 41.81 23.48 16.05
N TYR A 8 41.07 23.58 14.94
CA TYR A 8 39.70 23.07 14.86
C TYR A 8 39.65 21.55 15.11
N ARG A 9 40.59 20.78 14.53
CA ARG A 9 40.68 19.32 14.78
C ARG A 9 40.96 19.00 16.24
N ALA A 10 41.83 19.74 16.92
CA ALA A 10 42.11 19.54 18.35
C ALA A 10 40.91 19.90 19.25
N LEU A 11 40.18 20.97 18.92
CA LEU A 11 38.94 21.32 19.62
C LEU A 11 37.84 20.28 19.40
N PHE A 12 37.77 19.73 18.18
CA PHE A 12 36.83 18.69 17.79
C PHE A 12 37.10 17.37 18.53
N VAL A 13 38.37 16.94 18.65
CA VAL A 13 38.74 15.69 19.35
C VAL A 13 38.41 15.72 20.85
N LYS A 14 38.46 16.90 21.49
CA LYS A 14 38.17 17.02 22.93
C LYS A 14 36.66 16.95 23.25
N ARG A 15 35.79 17.35 22.32
CA ARG A 15 34.31 17.24 22.45
C ARG A 15 33.69 16.09 21.65
N LEU A 16 34.50 15.42 20.82
CA LEU A 16 34.18 14.21 20.07
C LEU A 16 33.56 13.10 20.93
N PRO A 17 34.04 12.78 22.16
CA PRO A 17 33.39 11.75 22.95
C PRO A 17 31.93 12.12 23.21
N LEU A 18 31.62 13.37 23.55
CA LEU A 18 30.24 13.80 23.84
C LEU A 18 29.36 13.80 22.57
N MET A 19 29.89 14.22 21.42
CA MET A 19 29.16 14.09 20.15
C MET A 19 28.97 12.64 19.72
N ALA A 20 29.98 11.79 19.94
CA ALA A 20 29.91 10.36 19.66
C ALA A 20 28.91 9.67 20.58
N THR A 21 28.82 10.02 21.87
CA THR A 21 27.80 9.45 22.77
C THR A 21 26.39 9.81 22.30
N ILE A 22 26.15 11.07 21.92
CA ILE A 22 24.84 11.49 21.40
C ILE A 22 24.53 10.78 20.09
N PHE A 23 25.51 10.67 19.19
CA PHE A 23 25.35 9.97 17.92
C PHE A 23 25.01 8.48 18.13
N VAL A 24 25.76 7.81 19.00
CA VAL A 24 25.53 6.41 19.36
C VAL A 24 24.17 6.24 20.03
N LEU A 25 23.77 7.16 20.92
CA LEU A 25 22.47 7.12 21.57
C LEU A 25 21.32 7.27 20.56
N CYS A 26 21.39 8.27 19.68
CA CYS A 26 20.39 8.46 18.62
C CYS A 26 20.36 7.26 17.66
N SER A 27 21.52 6.72 17.29
CA SER A 27 21.61 5.55 16.41
C SER A 27 21.02 4.31 17.08
N ALA A 28 21.30 4.07 18.36
CA ALA A 28 20.73 2.96 19.12
C ALA A 28 19.20 3.07 19.23
N ILE A 29 18.67 4.27 19.49
CA ILE A 29 17.22 4.51 19.49
C ILE A 29 16.63 4.24 18.09
N GLY A 30 17.27 4.73 17.03
CA GLY A 30 16.83 4.51 15.65
C GLY A 30 16.81 3.03 15.26
N ILE A 31 17.85 2.27 15.63
CA ILE A 31 17.91 0.82 15.38
C ILE A 31 16.86 0.09 16.21
N GLY A 32 16.68 0.46 17.48
CA GLY A 32 15.65 -0.11 18.34
C GLY A 32 14.24 0.07 17.75
N LEU A 33 13.94 1.27 17.27
CA LEU A 33 12.67 1.55 16.58
C LEU A 33 12.53 0.76 15.28
N ALA A 34 13.59 0.69 14.46
CA ALA A 34 13.55 -0.03 13.19
C ALA A 34 13.29 -1.54 13.36
N LEU A 35 13.81 -2.15 14.43
CA LEU A 35 13.58 -3.55 14.73
C LEU A 35 12.21 -3.81 15.37
N MET A 36 11.65 -2.84 16.08
CA MET A 36 10.35 -2.96 16.74
C MET A 36 9.18 -2.63 15.82
N LEU A 37 9.41 -1.88 14.74
CA LEU A 37 8.37 -1.52 13.78
C LEU A 37 7.94 -2.76 12.98
N PRO A 38 6.65 -3.15 13.00
CA PRO A 38 6.20 -4.33 12.30
C PRO A 38 6.35 -4.14 10.79
N SER A 39 6.87 -5.16 10.10
CA SER A 39 6.86 -5.21 8.65
C SER A 39 5.42 -5.25 8.14
N LYS A 40 5.09 -4.37 7.19
CA LYS A 40 3.80 -4.36 6.51
C LYS A 40 4.04 -4.75 5.05
N TYR A 41 3.36 -5.80 4.60
CA TYR A 41 3.43 -6.28 3.22
C TYR A 41 2.25 -5.72 2.43
N ILE A 42 2.45 -5.39 1.16
CA ILE A 42 1.40 -4.87 0.28
C ILE A 42 1.40 -5.72 -1.00
N ALA A 43 0.23 -6.24 -1.36
CA ALA A 43 -0.02 -6.92 -2.62
C ALA A 43 -0.83 -6.00 -3.54
N ASP A 44 -0.32 -5.71 -4.74
CA ASP A 44 -0.96 -4.81 -5.70
C ASP A 44 -1.42 -5.57 -6.96
N ALA A 45 -2.67 -5.36 -7.38
CA ALA A 45 -3.24 -5.85 -8.63
C ALA A 45 -3.75 -4.68 -9.47
N THR A 46 -3.27 -4.53 -10.70
CA THR A 46 -3.66 -3.44 -11.61
C THR A 46 -4.49 -3.97 -12.78
N LEU A 47 -5.71 -3.44 -12.92
CA LEU A 47 -6.65 -3.73 -13.99
C LEU A 47 -6.70 -2.53 -14.95
N LEU A 48 -6.41 -2.79 -16.23
CA LEU A 48 -6.52 -1.81 -17.31
C LEU A 48 -7.77 -2.09 -18.14
N VAL A 49 -8.64 -1.08 -18.28
CA VAL A 49 -9.79 -1.14 -19.19
C VAL A 49 -9.56 -0.14 -20.32
N GLU A 50 -9.34 -0.69 -21.51
CA GLU A 50 -9.30 0.06 -22.77
C GLU A 50 -10.70 0.11 -23.39
N SER A 51 -11.10 1.28 -23.86
CA SER A 51 -12.33 1.43 -24.64
C SER A 51 -12.05 0.95 -26.07
N PRO A 52 -12.85 0.03 -26.65
CA PRO A 52 -12.61 -0.42 -28.03
C PRO A 52 -12.70 0.75 -29.01
N GLN A 53 -11.59 1.05 -29.70
CA GLN A 53 -11.52 2.02 -30.80
C GLN A 53 -11.77 1.32 -32.13
N ILE A 54 -13.04 1.13 -32.49
CA ILE A 54 -13.44 1.07 -33.90
C ILE A 54 -14.70 1.92 -34.05
N PRO A 55 -14.61 3.15 -34.58
CA PRO A 55 -15.78 3.92 -34.97
C PRO A 55 -16.22 3.43 -36.35
N ASP A 56 -17.13 2.47 -36.38
CA ASP A 56 -17.99 2.33 -37.56
C ASP A 56 -19.36 2.87 -37.17
N GLU A 57 -19.80 3.86 -37.95
CA GLU A 57 -21.00 4.67 -37.79
C GLU A 57 -22.30 3.86 -37.96
N LEU A 58 -22.45 2.69 -37.35
CA LEU A 58 -23.59 1.81 -37.60
C LEU A 58 -23.99 1.02 -36.35
N ALA A 59 -24.60 1.71 -35.39
CA ALA A 59 -25.83 1.28 -34.71
C ALA A 59 -26.09 2.15 -33.47
N ALA A 60 -27.12 2.97 -33.57
CA ALA A 60 -27.78 3.54 -32.40
C ALA A 60 -28.37 2.39 -31.56
N SER A 61 -28.31 2.55 -30.23
CA SER A 61 -29.00 1.71 -29.25
C SER A 61 -28.38 0.34 -28.95
N THR A 62 -27.29 0.36 -28.19
CA THR A 62 -27.15 -0.56 -27.06
C THR A 62 -26.69 0.30 -25.90
N VAL A 63 -27.37 0.18 -24.76
CA VAL A 63 -27.07 0.90 -23.52
C VAL A 63 -25.56 0.93 -23.30
N ARG A 64 -24.95 2.09 -23.52
CA ARG A 64 -23.53 2.36 -23.33
C ARG A 64 -23.26 2.31 -21.83
N THR A 65 -23.17 1.12 -21.24
CA THR A 65 -22.52 0.99 -19.95
C THR A 65 -21.11 1.52 -20.15
N SER A 66 -20.82 2.66 -19.55
CA SER A 66 -19.49 3.25 -19.59
C SER A 66 -18.49 2.21 -19.08
N PRO A 67 -17.29 2.07 -19.66
CA PRO A 67 -16.27 1.14 -19.16
C PRO A 67 -16.01 1.30 -17.65
N THR A 68 -16.22 2.51 -17.13
CA THR A 68 -16.19 2.89 -15.71
C THR A 68 -17.29 2.23 -14.87
N GLU A 69 -18.53 2.12 -15.35
CA GLU A 69 -19.63 1.44 -14.64
C GLU A 69 -19.37 -0.06 -14.51
N ARG A 70 -18.74 -0.69 -15.50
CA ARG A 70 -18.37 -2.11 -15.43
C ARG A 70 -17.32 -2.37 -14.35
N LEU A 71 -16.33 -1.48 -14.22
CA LEU A 71 -15.35 -1.54 -13.14
C LEU A 71 -16.01 -1.34 -11.77
N GLN A 72 -16.99 -0.44 -11.67
CA GLN A 72 -17.73 -0.21 -10.42
C GLN A 72 -18.54 -1.44 -9.99
N ILE A 73 -19.15 -2.17 -10.93
CA ILE A 73 -19.86 -3.43 -10.62
C ILE A 73 -18.88 -4.50 -10.12
N ILE A 74 -17.68 -4.59 -10.73
CA ILE A 74 -16.64 -5.53 -10.28
C ILE A 74 -16.16 -5.17 -8.87
N GLU A 75 -15.86 -3.89 -8.62
CA GLU A 75 -15.52 -3.37 -7.29
C GLU A 75 -16.58 -3.75 -6.25
N GLN A 76 -17.86 -3.49 -6.57
CA GLN A 76 -18.96 -3.76 -5.66
C GLN A 76 -19.15 -5.26 -5.39
N ARG A 77 -18.90 -6.13 -6.38
CA ARG A 77 -18.94 -7.58 -6.22
C ARG A 77 -17.78 -8.09 -5.36
N LEU A 78 -16.58 -7.53 -5.54
CA LEU A 78 -15.39 -7.89 -4.77
C LEU A 78 -15.54 -7.51 -3.28
N MET A 79 -16.13 -6.35 -2.99
CA MET A 79 -16.35 -5.82 -1.63
C MET A 79 -17.59 -6.39 -0.92
N THR A 80 -18.24 -7.41 -1.50
CA THR A 80 -19.37 -8.08 -0.84
C THR A 80 -18.91 -8.90 0.36
N ARG A 81 -19.76 -8.97 1.39
CA ARG A 81 -19.48 -9.71 2.63
C ARG A 81 -19.08 -11.17 2.35
N ALA A 82 -19.86 -11.87 1.53
CA ALA A 82 -19.59 -13.27 1.19
C ALA A 82 -18.24 -13.42 0.50
N ASN A 83 -17.96 -12.59 -0.52
CA ASN A 83 -16.71 -12.67 -1.26
C ASN A 83 -15.48 -12.36 -0.38
N LEU A 84 -15.56 -11.36 0.50
CA LEU A 84 -14.47 -11.03 1.42
C LEU A 84 -14.21 -12.17 2.44
N ILE A 85 -15.27 -12.82 2.94
CA ILE A 85 -15.13 -13.97 3.83
C ILE A 85 -14.54 -15.17 3.09
N ASP A 86 -15.01 -15.45 1.88
CA ASP A 86 -14.52 -16.56 1.06
C ASP A 86 -13.02 -16.37 0.76
N ILE A 87 -12.60 -15.17 0.35
CA ILE A 87 -11.19 -14.83 0.12
C ILE A 87 -10.38 -14.93 1.43
N ALA A 88 -10.89 -14.39 2.54
CA ALA A 88 -10.17 -14.46 3.82
C ALA A 88 -9.94 -15.90 4.30
N ASN A 89 -10.91 -16.79 4.03
CA ASN A 89 -10.81 -18.21 4.37
C ASN A 89 -9.90 -18.97 3.40
N GLU A 90 -10.02 -18.73 2.08
CA GLU A 90 -9.21 -19.40 1.05
C GLU A 90 -7.72 -19.11 1.20
N PHE A 91 -7.37 -17.86 1.50
CA PHE A 91 -5.98 -17.42 1.69
C PHE A 91 -5.54 -17.44 3.16
N GLU A 92 -6.37 -17.96 4.07
CA GLU A 92 -6.09 -18.04 5.51
C GLU A 92 -5.51 -16.74 6.11
N VAL A 93 -6.01 -15.58 5.68
CA VAL A 93 -5.44 -14.24 5.94
C VAL A 93 -5.26 -13.92 7.42
N PHE A 94 -6.13 -14.48 8.26
CA PHE A 94 -6.12 -14.28 9.71
C PHE A 94 -5.62 -15.50 10.48
N SER A 95 -4.94 -16.44 9.83
CA SER A 95 -4.31 -17.59 10.49
C SER A 95 -3.33 -17.10 11.57
N GLY A 96 -3.65 -17.41 12.83
CA GLY A 96 -2.86 -17.00 14.01
C GLY A 96 -3.36 -15.75 14.73
N ARG A 97 -4.31 -15.00 14.17
CA ARG A 97 -5.20 -14.15 14.98
C ARG A 97 -6.27 -15.09 15.55
N GLY A 98 -6.72 -14.85 16.78
CA GLY A 98 -7.64 -15.75 17.49
C GLY A 98 -8.98 -15.95 16.76
N ARG A 99 -9.96 -16.56 17.44
CA ARG A 99 -11.33 -16.66 16.89
C ARG A 99 -11.88 -15.24 16.64
N MET A 100 -11.92 -14.82 15.37
CA MET A 100 -12.58 -13.61 14.92
C MET A 100 -14.02 -13.94 14.52
N THR A 101 -14.93 -13.00 14.73
CA THR A 101 -16.28 -13.15 14.20
C THR A 101 -16.29 -12.90 12.69
N PRO A 102 -17.23 -13.48 11.93
CA PRO A 102 -17.32 -13.21 10.49
C PRO A 102 -17.49 -11.73 10.14
N ASP A 103 -18.05 -10.92 11.04
CA ASP A 103 -18.21 -9.48 10.82
C ASP A 103 -16.89 -8.73 11.06
N GLU A 104 -16.12 -9.10 12.07
CA GLU A 104 -14.76 -8.58 12.30
C GLU A 104 -13.83 -8.88 11.11
N VAL A 105 -13.92 -10.10 10.56
CA VAL A 105 -13.15 -10.49 9.37
C VAL A 105 -13.47 -9.55 8.19
N VAL A 106 -14.74 -9.22 8.00
CA VAL A 106 -15.17 -8.37 6.87
C VAL A 106 -14.72 -6.92 7.07
N GLU A 107 -14.82 -6.41 8.30
CA GLU A 107 -14.39 -5.05 8.64
C GLU A 107 -12.88 -4.90 8.44
N GLU A 108 -12.10 -5.84 8.97
CA GLU A 108 -10.65 -5.85 8.81
C GLU A 108 -10.24 -6.03 7.33
N MET A 109 -10.89 -6.91 6.57
CA MET A 109 -10.63 -7.07 5.13
C MET A 109 -10.88 -5.78 4.33
N ARG A 110 -11.90 -4.99 4.71
CA ARG A 110 -12.18 -3.70 4.08
C ARG A 110 -11.11 -2.66 4.43
N ASP A 111 -10.66 -2.63 5.68
CA ASP A 111 -9.62 -1.71 6.14
C ASP A 111 -8.25 -2.02 5.52
N LEU A 112 -7.98 -3.30 5.25
CA LEU A 112 -6.75 -3.75 4.60
C LEU A 112 -6.78 -3.60 3.07
N THR A 113 -7.95 -3.40 2.46
CA THR A 113 -8.12 -3.26 1.00
C THR A 113 -8.26 -1.79 0.60
N GLU A 114 -7.32 -1.27 -0.19
CA GLU A 114 -7.43 0.05 -0.81
C GLU A 114 -7.66 -0.09 -2.32
N ILE A 115 -8.64 0.65 -2.84
CA ILE A 115 -8.97 0.65 -4.28
C ILE A 115 -8.73 2.05 -4.82
N ARG A 116 -7.87 2.16 -5.81
CA ARG A 116 -7.54 3.42 -6.48
C ARG A 116 -7.91 3.36 -7.95
N ARG A 117 -8.79 4.26 -8.37
CA ARG A 117 -9.18 4.44 -9.77
C ARG A 117 -8.54 5.69 -10.35
N THR A 118 -7.83 5.53 -11.46
CA THR A 118 -7.21 6.63 -12.20
C THR A 118 -7.76 6.65 -13.62
N ALA A 119 -8.53 7.69 -13.96
CA ALA A 119 -8.97 7.93 -15.32
C ALA A 119 -7.95 8.82 -16.04
N SER A 120 -7.34 8.32 -17.12
CA SER A 120 -6.46 9.11 -17.97
C SER A 120 -7.27 9.93 -18.96
N ARG A 121 -6.85 11.17 -19.22
CA ARG A 121 -7.48 12.09 -20.19
C ARG A 121 -7.57 11.51 -21.62
N GLY A 122 -6.83 10.44 -21.92
CA GLY A 122 -6.85 9.72 -23.20
C GLY A 122 -7.84 8.54 -23.29
N GLY A 123 -8.75 8.37 -22.31
CA GLY A 123 -9.81 7.33 -22.37
C GLY A 123 -9.42 5.95 -21.81
N ALA A 124 -8.20 5.80 -21.31
CA ALA A 124 -7.78 4.63 -20.54
C ALA A 124 -8.16 4.81 -19.05
N THR A 125 -8.83 3.81 -18.48
CA THR A 125 -9.14 3.77 -17.05
C THR A 125 -8.33 2.68 -16.37
N PHE A 126 -7.56 3.06 -15.35
CA PHE A 126 -6.80 2.15 -14.50
C PHE A 126 -7.53 1.96 -13.17
N MET A 127 -7.63 0.72 -12.71
CA MET A 127 -8.06 0.39 -11.36
C MET A 127 -6.98 -0.44 -10.69
N THR A 128 -6.38 0.08 -9.64
CA THR A 128 -5.41 -0.65 -8.81
C THR A 128 -6.09 -1.04 -7.50
N ILE A 129 -6.02 -2.31 -7.16
CA ILE A 129 -6.47 -2.87 -5.89
C ILE A 129 -5.22 -3.24 -5.11
N SER A 130 -5.07 -2.72 -3.90
CA SER A 130 -3.96 -3.04 -3.01
C SER A 130 -4.48 -3.66 -1.72
N PHE A 131 -3.84 -4.74 -1.27
CA PHE A 131 -4.15 -5.41 -0.01
C PHE A 131 -2.94 -5.33 0.93
N ARG A 132 -3.14 -4.82 2.13
CA ARG A 132 -2.09 -4.70 3.15
C ARG A 132 -2.16 -5.90 4.09
N ALA A 133 -1.14 -6.75 4.06
CA ALA A 133 -1.04 -7.90 4.96
C ALA A 133 0.04 -7.67 6.04
N THR A 134 -0.18 -8.25 7.22
CA THR A 134 0.85 -8.30 8.28
C THR A 134 1.81 -9.48 8.07
N SER A 135 1.42 -10.46 7.26
CA SER A 135 2.20 -11.64 6.86
C SER A 135 2.35 -11.69 5.33
N PRO A 136 3.46 -12.22 4.80
CA PRO A 136 3.70 -12.34 3.37
C PRO A 136 3.01 -13.55 2.69
N ASN A 137 2.36 -14.42 3.48
CA ASN A 137 1.64 -15.60 3.01
C ASN A 137 0.15 -15.30 2.92
#